data_AF-A0A7K5S5L2-F1
#
_entry.id   AF-A0A7K5S5L2-F1
#
_cell.length_a   1.000
_cell.length_b   1.000
_cell.length_c   1.000
_cell.angle_alpha   90.00
_cell.angle_beta   90.00
_cell.angle_gamma   90.00
#
_symmetry.space_group_name_H-M   'P 1'
#
loop_
_entity.id
_entity.type
_entity.pdbx_description
1 polymer ?
#
loop_
_entity_poly.entity_id
_entity_poly.type
_entity_poly.pdbx_seq_one_letter_code
_entity_poly.pdbx_strand_id
1 'polypeptide(L)'
;SSPSDLTFEDIMPAVKTLIRAVRILKFLVAKRKFKETLRPYDVKDVIEQYSAGHLDMLGRIKSLQTRVDQIVGRDRALPADKKVREKGEKPALEAELVDELSMMGRVVKVERQVQSIEHKLDLLLGLYSQCLRKGSTNSFSLAAVRVPPGEPDITSDYHSPVDHEDISASAQTLNISRSASANMD
;
A
#
# COMPACT_ATOMS: atom_id res chain seq x y z
N SER A 1 -10.21 -41.52 -41.42
CA SER A 1 -11.31 -41.26 -40.47
C SER A 1 -11.65 -39.79 -40.57
N SER A 2 -12.75 -39.45 -41.22
CA SER A 2 -13.23 -38.07 -41.32
C SER A 2 -13.66 -37.57 -39.94
N PRO A 3 -13.39 -36.29 -39.60
CA PRO A 3 -13.89 -35.71 -38.38
C PRO A 3 -15.41 -35.55 -38.54
N SER A 4 -16.15 -35.88 -37.50
CA SER A 4 -17.60 -35.69 -37.44
C SER A 4 -17.92 -34.20 -37.50
N ASP A 5 -18.38 -33.73 -38.67
CA ASP A 5 -18.95 -32.39 -38.84
C ASP A 5 -20.29 -32.32 -38.11
N LEU A 6 -20.26 -31.98 -36.81
CA LEU A 6 -21.47 -31.59 -36.07
C LEU A 6 -21.97 -30.28 -36.65
N THR A 7 -23.11 -30.32 -37.33
CA THR A 7 -23.68 -29.12 -37.94
C THR A 7 -24.36 -28.25 -36.88
N PHE A 8 -24.47 -26.95 -37.15
CA PHE A 8 -25.13 -26.00 -36.24
C PHE A 8 -26.58 -26.38 -35.92
N GLU A 9 -27.26 -27.03 -36.87
CA GLU A 9 -28.62 -27.58 -36.74
C GLU A 9 -28.69 -28.69 -35.68
N ASP A 10 -27.62 -29.47 -35.48
CA ASP A 10 -27.55 -30.53 -34.46
C ASP A 10 -27.20 -29.98 -33.07
N ILE A 11 -26.41 -28.90 -33.03
CA ILE A 11 -25.93 -28.27 -31.79
C ILE A 11 -27.04 -27.42 -31.14
N MET A 12 -27.84 -26.73 -31.94
CA MET A 12 -28.86 -25.80 -31.46
C MET A 12 -29.92 -26.44 -30.53
N PRO A 13 -30.49 -27.63 -30.84
CA PRO A 13 -31.37 -28.37 -29.94
C PRO A 13 -30.68 -28.80 -28.63
N ALA A 14 -29.41 -29.22 -28.71
CA ALA A 14 -28.63 -29.62 -27.54
C ALA A 14 -28.36 -28.43 -26.60
N VAL A 15 -28.02 -27.26 -27.15
CA VAL A 15 -27.84 -26.02 -26.38
C VAL A 15 -29.15 -25.57 -25.73
N LYS A 16 -30.28 -25.62 -26.45
CA LYS A 16 -31.60 -25.32 -25.87
C LYS A 16 -31.93 -26.27 -24.71
N THR A 17 -31.59 -27.55 -24.85
CA THR A 17 -31.76 -28.55 -23.79
C THR A 17 -30.85 -28.28 -22.60
N LEU A 18 -29.59 -27.89 -22.83
CA LEU A 18 -28.64 -27.52 -21.78
C LEU A 18 -29.11 -26.28 -21.01
N ILE A 19 -29.58 -25.24 -21.71
CA ILE A 19 -30.16 -24.05 -21.08
C ILE A 19 -31.36 -24.45 -20.21
N ARG A 20 -32.22 -25.33 -20.71
CA ARG A 20 -33.36 -25.84 -19.94
C ARG A 20 -32.90 -26.66 -18.72
N ALA A 21 -31.88 -27.50 -18.85
CA ALA A 21 -31.32 -28.28 -17.75
C ALA A 21 -30.73 -27.38 -16.65
N VAL A 22 -29.94 -26.36 -17.03
CA VAL A 22 -29.39 -25.37 -16.08
C VAL A 22 -30.53 -24.60 -15.39
N ARG A 23 -31.57 -24.20 -16.13
CA ARG A 23 -32.74 -23.53 -15.55
C ARG A 23 -33.48 -24.45 -14.57
N ILE A 24 -33.68 -25.72 -14.89
CA ILE A 24 -34.28 -26.71 -14.00
C ILE A 24 -33.42 -26.90 -12.75
N LEU A 25 -32.09 -27.02 -12.88
CA LEU A 25 -31.18 -27.13 -11.73
C LEU A 25 -31.24 -25.91 -10.81
N LYS A 26 -31.16 -24.70 -11.39
CA LYS A 26 -31.31 -23.45 -10.63
C LYS A 26 -32.69 -23.37 -9.95
N PHE A 27 -33.75 -23.79 -10.64
CA PHE A 27 -35.09 -23.87 -10.06
C PHE A 27 -35.16 -24.87 -8.90
N LEU A 28 -34.55 -26.06 -9.00
CA LEU A 28 -34.54 -27.05 -7.93
C LEU A 28 -33.73 -26.58 -6.72
N VAL A 29 -32.60 -25.88 -6.92
CA VAL A 29 -31.84 -25.23 -5.84
C VAL A 29 -32.68 -24.14 -5.18
N ALA A 30 -33.36 -23.29 -5.95
CA ALA A 30 -34.23 -22.24 -5.43
C ALA A 30 -35.43 -22.85 -4.67
N LYS A 31 -36.08 -23.89 -5.20
CA LYS A 31 -37.17 -24.62 -4.55
C LYS A 31 -36.72 -25.22 -3.20
N ARG A 32 -35.50 -25.79 -3.14
CA ARG A 32 -34.91 -26.30 -1.89
C ARG A 32 -34.68 -25.16 -0.89
N LYS A 33 -34.04 -24.07 -1.31
CA LYS A 33 -33.80 -22.89 -0.45
C LYS A 33 -35.11 -22.28 0.08
N PHE A 34 -36.14 -22.19 -0.76
CA PHE A 34 -37.46 -21.71 -0.35
C PHE A 34 -38.11 -22.62 0.70
N LYS A 35 -38.00 -23.94 0.54
CA LYS A 35 -38.48 -24.89 1.56
C LYS A 35 -37.71 -24.75 2.88
N GLU A 36 -36.41 -24.47 2.81
CA GLU A 36 -35.57 -24.23 3.98
C GLU A 36 -35.99 -22.96 4.74
N THR A 37 -36.28 -21.88 4.03
CA THR A 37 -36.69 -20.60 4.64
C THR A 37 -38.02 -20.65 5.38
N LEU A 38 -38.82 -21.69 5.16
CA LEU A 38 -40.08 -21.90 5.87
C LEU A 38 -39.92 -22.74 7.15
N ARG A 39 -38.75 -23.32 7.38
CA ARG A 39 -38.48 -24.06 8.61
C ARG A 39 -38.32 -23.05 9.76
N PRO A 40 -38.94 -23.28 10.93
CA PRO A 40 -38.65 -22.47 12.12
C PRO A 40 -37.18 -22.61 12.50
N TYR A 41 -36.56 -21.49 12.87
CA TYR A 41 -35.21 -21.50 13.42
C TYR A 41 -35.17 -22.24 14.76
N ASP A 42 -34.20 -23.13 14.93
CA ASP A 42 -33.94 -23.78 16.21
C ASP A 42 -32.81 -23.07 16.98
N VAL A 43 -32.59 -23.50 18.23
CA VAL A 43 -31.52 -22.92 19.08
C VAL A 43 -30.14 -23.09 18.45
N LYS A 44 -29.93 -24.16 17.67
CA LYS A 44 -28.67 -24.43 17.00
C LYS A 44 -28.43 -23.42 15.88
N ASP A 45 -29.44 -23.04 15.12
CA ASP A 45 -29.32 -22.01 14.06
C ASP A 45 -28.84 -20.67 14.65
N VAL A 46 -29.39 -20.28 15.80
CA VAL A 46 -28.99 -19.04 16.50
C VAL A 46 -27.53 -19.12 16.94
N ILE A 47 -27.11 -20.26 17.48
CA ILE A 47 -25.72 -20.48 17.92
C ILE A 47 -24.78 -20.50 16.71
N GLU A 48 -25.15 -21.16 15.62
CA GLU A 48 -24.32 -21.29 14.42
C GLU A 48 -24.16 -19.94 13.71
N GLN A 49 -25.24 -19.16 13.60
CA GLN A 49 -25.19 -17.80 13.08
C GLN A 49 -24.29 -16.90 13.92
N TYR A 50 -24.45 -16.93 15.25
CA TYR A 50 -23.60 -16.15 16.15
C TYR A 50 -22.13 -16.58 16.02
N SER A 51 -21.87 -17.89 15.99
CA SER A 51 -20.52 -18.44 15.88
C SER A 51 -19.84 -18.02 14.57
N ALA A 52 -20.55 -18.10 13.44
CA ALA A 52 -20.05 -17.66 12.14
C ALA A 52 -19.82 -16.14 12.09
N GLY A 53 -20.77 -15.34 12.61
CA GLY A 53 -20.64 -13.89 12.68
C GLY A 53 -19.50 -13.43 13.58
N HIS A 54 -19.30 -14.09 14.72
CA HIS A 54 -18.19 -13.83 15.62
C HIS A 54 -16.85 -14.16 14.97
N LEU A 55 -16.76 -15.28 14.25
CA LEU A 55 -15.54 -15.65 13.52
C LEU A 55 -15.18 -14.63 12.42
N ASP A 56 -16.17 -14.16 11.65
CA ASP A 56 -15.97 -13.11 10.63
C ASP A 56 -15.51 -11.80 11.28
N MET A 57 -16.17 -11.38 12.36
CA MET A 57 -15.78 -10.19 13.12
C MET A 57 -14.34 -10.30 13.63
N LEU A 58 -13.99 -11.43 14.26
CA LEU A 58 -12.64 -11.66 14.77
C LEU A 58 -11.60 -11.67 13.65
N GLY A 59 -11.93 -12.25 12.48
CA GLY A 59 -11.08 -12.21 11.29
C GLY A 59 -10.80 -10.79 10.81
N ARG A 60 -11.84 -9.94 10.76
CA ARG A 60 -11.70 -8.52 10.40
C ARG A 60 -10.87 -7.74 11.41
N ILE A 61 -11.10 -7.94 12.71
CA ILE A 61 -10.31 -7.31 13.79
C ILE A 61 -8.84 -7.72 13.65
N LYS A 62 -8.55 -9.01 13.44
CA LYS A 62 -7.19 -9.51 13.27
C LYS A 62 -6.50 -8.90 12.04
N SER A 63 -7.21 -8.82 10.90
CA SER A 63 -6.68 -8.17 9.70
C SER A 63 -6.39 -6.68 9.91
N LEU A 64 -7.25 -5.98 10.65
CA LEU A 64 -7.01 -4.59 11.02
C LEU A 64 -5.80 -4.45 11.94
N GLN A 65 -5.69 -5.30 12.97
CA GLN A 65 -4.56 -5.32 13.89
C GLN A 65 -3.25 -5.52 13.14
N THR A 66 -3.17 -6.50 12.23
CA THR A 66 -1.96 -6.73 11.41
C THR A 66 -1.57 -5.50 10.59
N ARG A 67 -2.54 -4.82 9.95
CA ARG A 67 -2.24 -3.59 9.20
C ARG A 67 -1.77 -2.45 10.09
N VAL A 68 -2.35 -2.30 11.29
CA VAL A 68 -1.91 -1.31 12.28
C VAL A 68 -0.48 -1.63 12.76
N ASP A 69 -0.19 -2.89 13.04
CA ASP A 69 1.15 -3.32 13.49
C ASP A 69 2.21 -3.03 12.41
N GLN A 70 1.88 -3.22 11.13
CA GLN A 70 2.74 -2.85 9.99
C GLN A 70 2.95 -1.34 9.89
N ILE A 71 1.89 -0.53 10.04
CA ILE A 71 1.97 0.94 10.04
C ILE A 71 2.84 1.46 11.17
N VAL A 72 2.87 0.77 12.31
CA VAL A 72 3.66 1.15 13.50
C VAL A 72 5.07 0.56 13.46
N GLY A 73 5.35 -0.42 12.60
CA GLY A 73 6.67 -1.09 12.53
C GLY A 73 6.85 -2.14 13.63
N ARG A 74 5.75 -2.58 14.26
CA ARG A 74 5.74 -3.60 15.31
C ARG A 74 5.52 -5.02 14.78
N ASP A 75 5.62 -5.22 13.46
CA ASP A 75 5.32 -6.51 12.84
C ASP A 75 6.30 -7.58 13.36
N ARG A 76 5.83 -8.37 14.33
CA ARG A 76 6.59 -9.42 14.98
C ARG A 76 6.60 -10.62 14.04
N ALA A 77 7.54 -10.58 13.11
CA ALA A 77 7.78 -11.58 12.09
C ALA A 77 6.60 -11.77 11.12
N LEU A 78 6.75 -11.18 9.93
CA LEU A 78 6.11 -11.70 8.73
C LEU A 78 6.36 -13.22 8.66
N PRO A 79 5.34 -14.10 8.58
CA PRO A 79 5.52 -15.39 7.94
C PRO A 79 5.50 -15.11 6.44
N ALA A 80 6.57 -14.49 5.93
CA ALA A 80 6.83 -14.49 4.51
C ALA A 80 7.11 -15.95 4.14
N ASP A 81 6.14 -16.57 3.49
CA ASP A 81 6.23 -17.92 2.96
C ASP A 81 7.57 -18.10 2.22
N LYS A 82 8.42 -18.96 2.78
CA LYS A 82 9.47 -19.75 2.12
C LYS A 82 10.36 -19.01 1.10
N LYS A 83 11.55 -18.63 1.57
CA LYS A 83 12.85 -19.28 1.30
C LYS A 83 13.97 -18.23 1.35
N VAL A 84 14.73 -18.22 2.44
CA VAL A 84 16.17 -18.53 2.48
C VAL A 84 16.60 -18.38 3.93
N ARG A 85 17.10 -19.49 4.46
CA ARG A 85 17.72 -19.63 5.76
C ARG A 85 19.18 -19.20 5.63
N GLU A 86 19.66 -18.28 6.45
CA GLU A 86 20.81 -18.51 7.33
C GLU A 86 21.18 -17.31 8.22
N LYS A 87 21.61 -17.64 9.44
CA LYS A 87 22.43 -16.87 10.39
C LYS A 87 21.81 -15.56 10.90
N GLY A 88 21.31 -15.51 12.13
CA GLY A 88 22.14 -15.65 13.33
C GLY A 88 22.89 -14.33 13.54
N GLU A 89 22.46 -13.53 14.51
CA GLU A 89 23.03 -12.23 14.93
C GLU A 89 22.62 -10.96 14.15
N LYS A 90 21.33 -10.70 13.90
CA LYS A 90 20.87 -9.37 13.43
C LYS A 90 19.49 -8.88 13.96
N PRO A 91 19.12 -9.05 15.24
CA PRO A 91 17.83 -8.52 15.71
C PRO A 91 17.75 -6.98 15.63
N ALA A 92 18.87 -6.26 15.75
CA ALA A 92 18.89 -4.80 15.73
C ALA A 92 18.77 -4.21 14.30
N LEU A 93 19.49 -4.77 13.33
CA LEU A 93 19.45 -4.28 11.94
C LEU A 93 18.12 -4.62 11.26
N GLU A 94 17.50 -5.76 11.58
CA GLU A 94 16.15 -6.05 11.07
C GLU A 94 15.11 -5.11 11.68
N ALA A 95 15.21 -4.76 12.97
CA ALA A 95 14.28 -3.84 13.61
C ALA A 95 14.39 -2.41 13.04
N GLU A 96 15.61 -1.94 12.77
CA GLU A 96 15.85 -0.64 12.14
C GLU A 96 15.32 -0.59 10.70
N LEU A 97 15.55 -1.65 9.90
CA LEU A 97 14.99 -1.74 8.56
C LEU A 97 13.46 -1.83 8.55
N VAL A 98 12.85 -2.55 9.51
CA VAL A 98 11.39 -2.64 9.66
C VAL A 98 10.79 -1.28 10.05
N ASP A 99 11.47 -0.51 10.90
CA ASP A 99 11.06 0.84 11.25
C ASP A 99 11.19 1.78 10.05
N GLU A 100 12.28 1.72 9.29
CA GLU A 100 12.47 2.51 8.06
C GLU A 100 11.44 2.20 6.96
N LEU A 101 11.04 0.93 6.83
CA LEU A 101 10.00 0.49 5.90
C LEU A 101 8.60 0.91 6.37
N SER A 102 8.42 1.10 7.68
CA SER A 102 7.14 1.44 8.27
C SER A 102 6.70 2.87 7.99
N MET A 103 5.38 3.09 7.90
CA MET A 103 4.82 4.44 7.80
C MET A 103 5.22 5.29 9.01
N MET A 104 5.17 4.73 10.23
CA MET A 104 5.52 5.46 11.45
C MET A 104 6.99 5.85 11.48
N GLY A 105 7.93 4.94 11.21
CA GLY A 105 9.35 5.28 11.20
C GLY A 105 9.70 6.31 10.12
N ARG A 106 9.06 6.26 8.95
CA ARG A 106 9.19 7.32 7.93
C ARG A 106 8.69 8.69 8.42
N VAL A 107 7.59 8.74 9.17
CA VAL A 107 7.10 9.98 9.79
C VAL A 107 8.12 10.51 10.80
N VAL A 108 8.66 9.65 11.67
CA VAL A 108 9.70 10.04 12.65
C VAL A 108 10.95 10.59 11.95
N LYS A 109 11.35 10.02 10.81
CA LYS A 109 12.49 10.53 10.01
C LYS A 109 12.23 11.95 9.48
N VAL A 110 11.01 12.20 9.00
CA VAL A 110 10.59 13.54 8.56
C VAL A 110 10.60 14.52 9.74
N GLU A 111 10.11 14.13 10.91
CA GLU A 111 10.14 14.98 12.11
C GLU A 111 11.58 15.37 12.49
N ARG A 112 12.52 14.42 12.47
CA ARG A 112 13.95 14.71 12.72
C ARG A 112 14.54 15.65 11.67
N GLN A 113 14.20 15.47 10.40
CA GLN A 113 14.66 16.36 9.33
C GLN A 113 14.15 17.80 9.54
N VAL A 114 12.87 17.95 9.91
CA VAL A 114 12.29 19.27 10.22
C VAL A 114 13.02 19.92 11.40
N GLN A 115 13.27 19.19 12.49
CA GLN A 115 14.03 19.69 13.64
C GLN A 115 15.46 20.12 13.25
N SER A 116 16.11 19.37 12.35
CA SER A 116 17.44 19.73 11.82
C SER A 116 17.40 21.05 11.03
N ILE A 117 16.36 21.25 10.24
CA ILE A 117 16.16 22.50 9.49
C ILE A 117 15.94 23.66 10.46
N GLU A 118 15.07 23.51 11.45
CA GLU A 118 14.82 24.52 12.49
C GLU A 118 16.14 24.93 13.18
N HIS A 119 16.94 23.96 13.61
CA HIS A 119 18.23 24.24 14.24
C HIS A 119 19.21 24.97 13.31
N LYS A 120 19.29 24.57 12.04
CA LYS A 120 20.14 25.24 11.04
C LYS A 120 19.70 26.68 10.79
N LEU A 121 18.39 26.95 10.80
CA LEU A 121 17.84 28.30 10.67
C LEU A 121 18.18 29.17 11.90
N ASP A 122 18.07 28.61 13.11
CA ASP A 122 18.46 29.31 14.34
C ASP A 122 19.94 29.69 14.33
N LEU A 123 20.82 28.79 13.89
CA LEU A 123 22.25 29.08 13.73
C LEU A 123 22.49 30.22 12.75
N LEU A 124 21.82 30.19 11.58
CA LEU A 124 21.95 31.21 10.56
C LEU A 124 21.46 32.58 11.06
N LEU A 125 20.31 32.60 11.73
CA LEU A 125 19.75 33.83 12.31
C LEU A 125 20.63 34.39 13.43
N GLY A 126 21.23 33.50 14.23
CA GLY A 126 22.21 33.85 15.26
C GLY A 126 23.45 34.52 14.67
N LEU A 127 24.00 33.97 13.59
CA LEU A 127 25.12 34.56 12.85
C LEU A 127 24.75 35.93 12.26
N TYR A 128 23.59 36.02 11.59
CA TYR A 128 23.10 37.26 11.00
C TYR A 128 22.94 38.37 12.05
N SER A 129 22.36 38.05 13.20
CA SER A 129 22.18 38.98 14.32
C SER A 129 23.50 39.47 14.90
N GLN A 130 24.53 38.61 14.93
CA GLN A 130 25.88 39.00 15.37
C GLN A 130 26.54 39.96 14.38
N CYS A 131 26.39 39.73 13.07
CA CYS A 131 26.89 40.63 12.01
C CYS A 131 26.28 42.02 12.11
N LEU A 132 24.96 42.11 12.33
CA LEU A 132 24.25 43.39 12.46
C LEU A 132 24.69 44.17 13.70
N ARG A 133 24.91 43.50 14.84
CA ARG A 133 25.30 44.18 16.08
C ARG A 133 26.77 44.63 16.10
N LYS A 134 27.68 43.93 15.41
CA LYS A 134 29.11 44.24 15.45
C LYS A 134 29.62 45.14 14.33
N GLY A 135 28.81 45.44 13.30
CA GLY A 135 29.22 46.31 12.19
C GLY A 135 30.42 45.74 11.43
N SER A 136 30.14 44.93 10.40
CA SER A 136 31.05 44.37 9.37
C SER A 136 32.56 44.65 9.54
N THR A 137 33.18 44.16 10.60
CA THR A 137 34.63 44.20 10.78
C THR A 137 35.11 42.82 11.23
N ASN A 138 35.74 42.15 10.25
CA ASN A 138 36.67 41.03 10.37
C ASN A 138 36.08 39.60 10.34
N SER A 139 36.34 38.93 9.20
CA SER A 139 36.74 37.53 9.06
C SER A 139 36.08 36.53 10.02
N PHE A 140 34.97 35.94 9.59
CA PHE A 140 34.33 34.83 10.32
C PHE A 140 35.08 33.53 10.04
N SER A 141 35.72 32.97 11.08
CA SER A 141 36.23 31.59 11.03
C SER A 141 35.07 30.61 11.25
N LEU A 142 34.77 29.79 10.25
CA LEU A 142 33.78 28.70 10.31
C LEU A 142 34.11 27.62 11.36
N ALA A 143 35.26 27.70 12.02
CA ALA A 143 35.74 26.71 13.00
C ALA A 143 34.96 26.69 14.33
N ALA A 144 34.03 27.61 14.57
CA ALA A 144 33.27 27.68 15.82
C ALA A 144 31.97 26.84 15.84
N VAL A 145 31.56 26.25 14.71
CA VAL A 145 30.43 25.30 14.69
C VAL A 145 30.96 23.94 15.17
N ARG A 146 30.89 23.73 16.49
CA ARG A 146 31.17 22.42 17.09
C ARG A 146 29.98 21.51 16.77
N VAL A 147 30.11 20.72 15.70
CA VAL A 147 29.19 19.63 15.38
C VAL A 147 29.22 18.63 16.56
N PRO A 148 28.06 18.22 17.13
CA PRO A 148 28.03 17.18 18.14
C PRO A 148 28.62 15.88 17.57
N PRO A 149 29.54 15.19 18.28
CA PRO A 149 30.08 13.92 17.79
C PRO A 149 29.00 12.85 17.97
N GLY A 150 28.25 12.53 16.92
CA GLY A 150 27.25 11.47 17.05
C GLY A 150 26.26 11.17 15.92
N GLU A 151 26.32 11.75 14.72
CA GLU A 151 25.45 11.28 13.63
C GLU A 151 26.24 10.97 12.33
N PRO A 152 26.06 9.77 11.74
CA PRO A 152 26.62 9.46 10.43
C PRO A 152 25.91 10.28 9.35
N ASP A 153 26.68 10.87 8.44
CA ASP A 153 26.19 11.54 7.23
C ASP A 153 25.40 10.54 6.36
N ILE A 154 24.06 10.60 6.40
CA ILE A 154 23.18 9.81 5.53
C ILE A 154 22.64 10.64 4.35
N THR A 155 23.18 11.83 4.09
CA THR A 155 22.61 12.77 3.09
C THR A 155 23.47 12.99 1.86
N SER A 156 24.50 12.16 1.61
CA SER A 156 25.49 12.39 0.55
C SER A 156 25.12 11.79 -0.82
N ASP A 157 23.92 11.23 -1.03
CA ASP A 157 23.59 10.55 -2.29
C ASP A 157 22.77 11.41 -3.27
N TYR A 158 22.98 12.72 -3.29
CA TYR A 158 22.45 13.58 -4.35
C TYR A 158 23.43 13.65 -5.53
N HIS A 159 23.30 12.71 -6.47
CA HIS A 159 24.01 12.76 -7.75
C HIS A 159 23.26 13.65 -8.73
N SER A 160 23.67 14.91 -8.87
CA SER A 160 23.16 15.82 -9.91
C SER A 160 23.61 15.34 -11.29
N PRO A 161 22.73 14.92 -12.21
CA PRO A 161 23.14 14.62 -13.58
C PRO A 161 23.31 15.95 -14.31
N VAL A 162 24.55 16.34 -14.56
CA VAL A 162 24.88 17.42 -15.50
C VAL A 162 25.41 16.78 -16.78
N ASP A 163 24.72 17.11 -17.86
CA ASP A 163 25.11 17.04 -19.27
C ASP A 163 25.31 15.68 -19.95
N HIS A 164 24.30 15.28 -20.70
CA HIS A 164 24.49 15.00 -22.13
C HIS A 164 23.26 15.50 -22.90
N GLU A 165 23.50 16.44 -23.82
CA GLU A 165 22.55 16.80 -24.86
C GLU A 165 22.15 15.56 -25.64
N ASP A 166 20.84 15.29 -25.67
CA ASP A 166 20.15 14.80 -26.86
C ASP A 166 18.68 15.24 -26.75
N ILE A 167 18.41 16.40 -27.32
CA ILE A 167 17.07 16.86 -27.65
C ILE A 167 16.53 15.89 -28.71
N SER A 168 15.68 14.95 -28.31
CA SER A 168 14.84 14.20 -29.24
C SER A 168 13.47 13.91 -28.63
N ALA A 169 12.56 14.81 -28.98
CA ALA A 169 11.18 14.55 -29.39
C ALA A 169 10.48 13.32 -28.78
N SER A 170 9.72 13.52 -27.70
CA SER A 170 8.45 12.80 -27.53
C SER A 170 7.52 13.54 -26.56
N ALA A 171 6.87 14.59 -27.07
CA ALA A 171 5.72 15.21 -26.43
C ALA A 171 4.54 15.17 -27.41
N GLN A 172 4.14 13.97 -27.81
CA GLN A 172 2.84 13.72 -28.43
C GLN A 172 2.32 12.39 -27.89
N THR A 173 1.40 12.45 -26.94
CA THR A 173 0.21 11.58 -26.81
C THR A 173 -0.45 11.78 -25.44
N LEU A 174 -1.20 12.86 -25.28
CA LEU A 174 -2.34 12.90 -24.37
C LEU A 174 -3.54 13.47 -25.14
N ASN A 175 -4.08 12.66 -26.04
CA ASN A 175 -5.44 12.85 -26.54
C ASN A 175 -6.40 12.50 -25.40
N ILE A 176 -6.74 13.50 -24.60
CA ILE A 176 -7.86 13.43 -23.66
C ILE A 176 -9.14 13.56 -24.48
N SER A 177 -9.75 12.43 -24.81
CA SER A 177 -11.10 12.37 -25.35
C SER A 177 -12.07 12.98 -24.35
N ARG A 178 -12.58 14.19 -24.63
CA ARG A 178 -13.74 14.75 -23.94
C ARG A 178 -15.01 14.16 -24.55
N SER A 179 -15.67 13.30 -23.79
CA SER A 179 -17.01 12.75 -24.06
C SER A 179 -18.06 13.87 -24.05
N ALA A 180 -19.00 13.75 -24.98
CA ALA A 180 -20.07 14.70 -25.27
C ALA A 180 -21.03 14.90 -24.09
N SER A 181 -21.34 16.17 -23.82
CA SER A 181 -22.49 16.61 -23.04
C SER A 181 -23.71 16.66 -23.98
N ALA A 182 -24.65 15.74 -23.79
CA ALA A 182 -25.99 15.86 -24.35
C ALA A 182 -26.72 16.99 -23.62
N ASN A 183 -27.11 18.04 -24.33
CA ASN A 183 -28.03 19.05 -23.83
C ASN A 183 -29.35 18.93 -24.58
N MET A 184 -30.43 19.00 -23.81
CA MET A 184 -31.83 18.89 -24.20
C MET A 184 -32.26 20.04 -25.10
N ASP A 185 -33.07 19.72 -26.11
CA ASP A 185 -34.19 20.52 -26.62
C ASP A 185 -35.29 19.55 -27.10
#